data_AF-A0A1Z4LNE5-F1
#
_entry.id   AF-A0A1Z4LNE5-F1
#
_cell.length_a   1.000
_cell.length_b   1.000
_cell.length_c   1.000
_cell.angle_alpha   90.00
_cell.angle_beta   90.00
_cell.angle_gamma   90.00
#
_symmetry.space_group_name_H-M   'P 1'
#
loop_
_entity.id
_entity.type
_entity.pdbx_description
1 polymer ?
#
loop_
_entity_poly.entity_id
_entity_poly.type
_entity_poly.pdbx_seq_one_letter_code
_entity_poly.pdbx_strand_id
1 'polypeptide(L)'
;MTQKSEAENLVSTVLQTIDTREIADESMRRTVEILLNLIEQQQVEIKELREENQKLRDENNRLKGEEGKPDIKANKKKGFKNDHSSEKERKTPTEHHKRSKNETIKIDREEIVTYPKEKLPANAEFKGYEEVVIQDILLTTDNVLFRKQKYYSSQTGKTSASILARGLRRRIRSGDKSLSNELVLWWKHNPR
;
A
#
# COMPACT_ATOMS: atom_id res chain seq x y z
N MET A 1 10.69 -20.61 4.43
CA MET A 1 9.98 -21.06 3.20
C MET A 1 10.05 -22.58 3.03
N THR A 2 11.08 -23.25 3.53
CA THR A 2 11.34 -24.70 3.38
C THR A 2 10.26 -25.62 3.98
N GLN A 3 9.80 -25.35 5.21
CA GLN A 3 8.76 -26.18 5.85
C GLN A 3 7.39 -26.14 5.15
N LYS A 4 7.11 -25.06 4.41
CA LYS A 4 5.81 -24.85 3.75
C LYS A 4 5.72 -25.63 2.43
N SER A 5 6.81 -25.70 1.67
CA SER A 5 6.90 -26.55 0.47
C SER A 5 6.93 -28.04 0.81
N GLU A 6 7.48 -28.41 1.96
CA GLU A 6 7.47 -29.81 2.45
C GLU A 6 6.04 -30.29 2.71
N ALA A 7 5.21 -29.48 3.38
CA ALA A 7 3.81 -29.82 3.64
C ALA A 7 2.98 -29.97 2.35
N GLU A 8 3.21 -29.14 1.34
CA GLU A 8 2.53 -29.23 0.04
C GLU A 8 2.90 -30.48 -0.74
N ASN A 9 4.19 -30.84 -0.72
CA ASN A 9 4.66 -32.07 -1.33
C ASN A 9 4.09 -33.31 -0.63
N LEU A 10 3.97 -33.27 0.71
CA LEU A 10 3.37 -34.36 1.49
C LEU A 10 1.88 -34.52 1.17
N VAL A 11 1.11 -33.43 1.12
CA VAL A 11 -0.33 -33.50 0.78
C VAL A 11 -0.53 -34.01 -0.65
N SER A 12 0.25 -33.52 -1.62
CA SER A 12 0.21 -34.04 -2.99
C SER A 12 0.57 -35.51 -3.08
N THR A 13 1.53 -35.97 -2.26
CA THR A 13 1.93 -37.38 -2.21
C THR A 13 0.79 -38.23 -1.67
N VAL A 14 0.15 -37.80 -0.57
CA VAL A 14 -0.96 -38.49 0.07
C VAL A 14 -2.18 -38.61 -0.87
N LEU A 15 -2.52 -37.55 -1.60
CA LEU A 15 -3.60 -37.56 -2.59
C LEU A 15 -3.35 -38.54 -3.75
N GLN A 16 -2.07 -38.79 -4.10
CA GLN A 16 -1.70 -39.68 -5.20
C GLN A 16 -1.49 -41.14 -4.79
N THR A 17 -1.30 -41.42 -3.49
CA THR A 17 -0.90 -42.75 -3.00
C THR A 17 -2.00 -43.53 -2.27
N ILE A 18 -3.09 -42.88 -1.85
CA ILE A 18 -4.19 -43.58 -1.17
C ILE A 18 -5.14 -44.19 -2.20
N ASP A 19 -5.21 -45.53 -2.23
CA ASP A 19 -6.29 -46.26 -2.91
C ASP A 19 -7.42 -46.58 -1.90
N THR A 20 -8.56 -45.92 -2.04
CA THR A 20 -9.70 -46.09 -1.13
C THR A 20 -10.40 -47.45 -1.30
N ARG A 21 -10.12 -48.18 -2.40
CA ARG A 21 -10.77 -49.46 -2.71
C ARG A 21 -10.31 -50.59 -1.80
N GLU A 22 -9.13 -50.47 -1.18
CA GLU A 22 -8.59 -51.45 -0.25
C GLU A 22 -9.24 -51.38 1.15
N ILE A 23 -10.00 -50.32 1.44
CA ILE A 23 -10.69 -50.16 2.72
C ILE A 23 -11.91 -51.08 2.74
N ALA A 24 -11.93 -52.07 3.63
CA ALA A 24 -13.00 -53.07 3.71
C ALA A 24 -14.33 -52.53 4.27
N ASP A 25 -14.27 -51.56 5.19
CA ASP A 25 -15.46 -50.93 5.75
C ASP A 25 -16.03 -49.85 4.82
N GLU A 26 -17.26 -50.06 4.35
CA GLU A 26 -17.93 -49.17 3.39
C GLU A 26 -18.18 -47.75 3.95
N SER A 27 -18.47 -47.66 5.25
CA SER A 27 -18.68 -46.39 5.97
C SER A 27 -17.39 -45.56 6.02
N MET A 28 -16.28 -46.22 6.38
CA MET A 28 -14.96 -45.62 6.43
C MET A 28 -14.48 -45.24 5.04
N ARG A 29 -14.70 -46.10 4.03
CA ARG A 29 -14.35 -45.82 2.63
C ARG A 29 -15.00 -44.53 2.14
N ARG A 30 -16.32 -44.40 2.32
CA ARG A 30 -17.07 -43.18 1.93
C ARG A 30 -16.57 -41.94 2.67
N THR A 31 -16.28 -42.08 3.96
CA THR A 31 -15.79 -40.96 4.77
C THR A 31 -14.43 -40.48 4.25
N VAL A 32 -13.52 -41.41 3.94
CA VAL A 32 -12.19 -41.08 3.38
C VAL A 32 -12.32 -40.45 2.00
N GLU A 33 -13.20 -40.93 1.14
CA GLU A 33 -13.46 -40.32 -0.18
C GLU A 33 -13.95 -38.88 -0.08
N ILE A 34 -14.89 -38.60 0.83
CA ILE A 34 -15.40 -37.24 1.08
C ILE A 34 -14.27 -36.33 1.59
N LEU A 35 -13.44 -36.82 2.50
CA LEU A 35 -12.30 -36.06 3.03
C LEU A 35 -11.26 -35.75 1.95
N LEU A 36 -10.92 -36.71 1.09
CA LEU A 36 -9.99 -36.51 -0.01
C LEU A 36 -10.50 -35.45 -0.99
N ASN A 37 -11.78 -35.54 -1.40
CA ASN A 37 -12.40 -34.54 -2.27
C ASN A 37 -12.38 -33.14 -1.64
N LEU A 38 -12.64 -33.03 -0.33
CA LEU A 38 -12.60 -31.75 0.37
C LEU A 38 -11.18 -31.19 0.45
N ILE A 39 -10.18 -32.04 0.69
CA ILE A 39 -8.77 -31.64 0.72
C ILE A 39 -8.33 -31.16 -0.68
N GLU A 40 -8.73 -31.84 -1.75
CA GLU A 40 -8.46 -31.40 -3.13
C GLU A 40 -9.07 -30.03 -3.41
N GLN A 41 -10.34 -29.82 -3.06
CA GLN A 41 -11.00 -28.54 -3.25
C GLN A 41 -10.29 -27.41 -2.47
N GLN A 42 -9.88 -27.69 -1.23
CA GLN A 42 -9.12 -26.74 -0.41
C GLN A 42 -7.74 -26.44 -1.01
N GLN A 43 -7.05 -27.41 -1.63
CA GLN A 43 -5.76 -27.17 -2.28
C GLN A 43 -5.90 -26.23 -3.48
N VAL A 44 -6.96 -26.38 -4.28
CA VAL A 44 -7.25 -25.48 -5.40
C VAL A 44 -7.49 -24.06 -4.90
N GLU A 45 -8.37 -23.89 -3.91
CA GLU A 45 -8.69 -22.57 -3.35
C GLU A 45 -7.46 -21.89 -2.72
N ILE A 46 -6.65 -22.66 -1.97
CA ILE A 46 -5.40 -22.14 -1.38
C ILE A 46 -4.43 -21.67 -2.45
N LYS A 47 -4.34 -22.39 -3.58
CA LYS A 47 -3.48 -21.98 -4.70
C LYS A 47 -3.95 -20.67 -5.31
N GLU A 48 -5.25 -20.54 -5.60
CA GLU A 48 -5.85 -19.33 -6.16
C GLU A 48 -5.64 -18.12 -5.23
N LEU A 49 -5.93 -18.28 -3.93
CA LEU A 49 -5.76 -17.23 -2.93
C LEU A 49 -4.31 -16.75 -2.81
N ARG A 50 -3.34 -17.64 -3.02
CA ARG A 50 -1.91 -17.29 -3.00
C ARG A 50 -1.51 -16.52 -4.24
N GLU A 51 -2.01 -16.91 -5.41
CA GLU A 51 -1.78 -16.17 -6.65
C GLU A 51 -2.38 -14.76 -6.56
N GLU A 52 -3.59 -14.64 -6.02
CA GLU A 52 -4.22 -13.34 -5.78
C GLU A 52 -3.45 -12.50 -4.75
N ASN A 53 -3.05 -13.10 -3.62
CA ASN A 53 -2.21 -12.40 -2.64
C ASN A 53 -0.90 -11.90 -3.26
N GLN A 54 -0.28 -12.68 -4.14
CA GLN A 54 0.95 -12.27 -4.81
C GLN A 54 0.68 -11.06 -5.73
N LYS A 55 -0.37 -11.10 -6.55
CA LYS A 55 -0.79 -9.98 -7.39
C LYS A 55 -1.07 -8.71 -6.58
N LEU A 56 -1.77 -8.84 -5.45
CA LEU A 56 -2.07 -7.71 -4.57
C LEU A 56 -0.80 -7.12 -3.93
N ARG A 57 0.16 -7.96 -3.54
CA ARG A 57 1.45 -7.50 -3.01
C ARG A 57 2.25 -6.74 -4.08
N ASP A 58 2.28 -7.27 -5.30
CA ASP A 58 2.98 -6.62 -6.41
C ASP A 58 2.34 -5.27 -6.78
N GLU A 59 1.01 -5.20 -6.76
CA GLU A 59 0.26 -3.96 -6.94
C GLU A 59 0.53 -2.95 -5.81
N ASN A 60 0.58 -3.41 -4.56
CA ASN A 60 0.86 -2.56 -3.40
C ASN A 60 2.26 -1.94 -3.49
N ASN A 61 3.27 -2.73 -3.88
CA ASN A 61 4.64 -2.28 -4.04
C ASN A 61 4.74 -1.27 -5.20
N ARG A 62 4.07 -1.54 -6.33
CA ARG A 62 3.96 -0.59 -7.45
C ARG A 62 3.38 0.75 -7.02
N LEU A 63 2.29 0.75 -6.26
CA LEU A 63 1.64 1.97 -5.76
C LEU A 63 2.52 2.73 -4.77
N LYS A 64 3.38 2.03 -4.02
CA LYS A 64 4.38 2.62 -3.12
C LYS A 64 5.63 3.14 -3.83
N GLY A 65 5.78 2.89 -5.12
CA GLY A 65 6.98 3.25 -5.88
C GLY A 65 8.20 2.37 -5.58
N GLU A 66 7.99 1.23 -4.93
CA GLU A 66 9.00 0.20 -4.73
C GLU A 66 9.00 -0.72 -5.96
N GLU A 67 10.19 -1.08 -6.47
CA GLU A 67 10.26 -2.11 -7.51
C GLU A 67 9.66 -3.41 -6.95
N GLY A 68 8.67 -3.97 -7.66
CA GLY A 68 8.05 -5.25 -7.32
C GLY A 68 9.08 -6.37 -7.21
N LYS A 69 8.66 -7.54 -6.71
CA LYS A 69 9.57 -8.68 -6.49
C LYS A 69 10.34 -8.99 -7.80
N PRO A 70 11.67 -8.94 -7.82
CA PRO A 70 12.44 -9.18 -9.04
C PRO A 70 12.24 -10.63 -9.51
N ASP A 71 11.85 -10.79 -10.77
CA ASP A 71 11.82 -12.09 -11.45
C ASP A 71 13.26 -12.52 -11.77
N ILE A 72 13.86 -13.32 -10.88
CA ILE A 72 15.21 -13.86 -11.05
C ILE A 72 15.15 -14.97 -12.10
N LYS A 73 15.36 -14.62 -13.37
CA LYS A 73 15.50 -15.60 -14.45
C LYS A 73 16.75 -16.46 -14.23
N ALA A 74 16.62 -17.75 -14.56
CA ALA A 74 17.74 -18.70 -14.53
C ALA A 74 18.90 -18.20 -15.41
N ASN A 75 20.13 -18.31 -14.88
CA ASN A 75 21.34 -17.85 -15.54
C ASN A 75 21.62 -18.70 -16.80
N LYS A 76 21.29 -18.18 -17.99
CA LYS A 76 21.68 -18.82 -19.26
C LYS A 76 23.20 -18.75 -19.37
N LYS A 77 23.84 -19.90 -19.66
CA LYS A 77 25.29 -19.99 -19.89
C LYS A 77 25.71 -18.97 -20.95
N LYS A 78 26.68 -18.11 -20.60
CA LYS A 78 27.27 -17.06 -21.42
C LYS A 78 27.62 -17.57 -22.83
N GLY A 79 26.92 -17.06 -23.83
CA GLY A 79 27.29 -17.15 -25.24
C GLY A 79 27.04 -15.79 -25.88
N PHE A 80 28.08 -15.26 -26.52
CA PHE A 80 28.16 -13.99 -27.26
C PHE A 80 28.31 -12.71 -26.44
N LYS A 81 29.55 -12.22 -26.43
CA LYS A 81 29.93 -10.84 -26.07
C LYS A 81 29.39 -9.90 -27.16
N ASN A 82 28.19 -9.40 -26.97
CA ASN A 82 27.80 -8.12 -27.58
C ASN A 82 27.83 -7.08 -26.47
N ASP A 83 28.89 -6.27 -26.44
CA ASP A 83 29.00 -5.12 -25.56
C ASP A 83 28.08 -4.01 -26.07
N HIS A 84 26.77 -4.17 -25.85
CA HIS A 84 25.76 -3.12 -26.05
C HIS A 84 25.58 -2.28 -24.77
N SER A 85 26.63 -2.18 -23.95
CA SER A 85 26.56 -1.54 -22.66
C SER A 85 26.72 -0.02 -22.83
N SER A 86 25.61 0.72 -22.75
CA SER A 86 25.59 2.17 -22.56
C SER A 86 26.13 2.62 -21.18
N GLU A 87 26.69 1.68 -20.41
CA GLU A 87 27.25 1.93 -19.08
C GLU A 87 28.43 2.91 -19.10
N LYS A 88 29.15 3.01 -20.22
CA LYS A 88 30.19 4.03 -20.40
C LYS A 88 29.62 5.45 -20.54
N GLU A 89 28.41 5.62 -21.06
CA GLU A 89 27.73 6.92 -21.16
C GLU A 89 27.08 7.35 -19.84
N ARG A 90 26.81 6.40 -18.92
CA ARG A 90 26.24 6.67 -17.59
C ARG A 90 27.26 7.11 -16.53
N LYS A 91 28.56 7.04 -16.83
CA LYS A 91 29.64 7.34 -15.88
C LYS A 91 30.19 8.76 -16.04
N THR A 92 29.33 9.77 -15.96
CA THR A 92 29.78 11.07 -15.45
C THR A 92 29.50 11.09 -13.95
N PRO A 93 30.53 10.94 -13.08
CA PRO A 93 30.33 11.08 -11.65
C PRO A 93 29.94 12.53 -11.37
N THR A 94 28.66 12.77 -11.10
CA THR A 94 28.22 14.02 -10.50
C THR A 94 28.76 14.06 -9.07
N GLU A 95 29.31 15.21 -8.65
CA GLU A 95 29.74 15.38 -7.27
C GLU A 95 28.54 15.22 -6.33
N HIS A 96 28.50 14.07 -5.65
CA HIS A 96 27.43 13.73 -4.73
C HIS A 96 27.71 14.37 -3.37
N HIS A 97 27.18 15.57 -3.14
CA HIS A 97 27.18 16.17 -1.82
C HIS A 97 26.16 15.44 -0.93
N LYS A 98 26.66 14.76 0.12
CA LYS A 98 25.80 14.23 1.18
C LYS A 98 25.19 15.41 1.94
N ARG A 99 23.93 15.72 1.67
CA ARG A 99 23.16 16.64 2.51
C ARG A 99 22.96 16.00 3.88
N SER A 100 23.18 16.74 4.96
CA SER A 100 22.88 16.22 6.29
C SER A 100 21.36 16.01 6.40
N LYS A 101 20.93 14.89 6.97
CA LYS A 101 19.50 14.50 6.98
C LYS A 101 18.60 15.47 7.76
N ASN A 102 19.20 16.31 8.61
CA ASN A 102 18.48 17.17 9.54
C ASN A 102 18.61 18.67 9.20
N GLU A 103 19.39 19.06 8.19
CA GLU A 103 19.69 20.48 7.89
C GLU A 103 18.47 21.34 7.53
N THR A 104 17.32 20.71 7.22
CA THR A 104 16.14 21.41 6.68
C THR A 104 14.87 21.13 7.48
N ILE A 105 14.95 20.40 8.60
CA ILE A 105 13.75 20.13 9.42
C ILE A 105 13.49 21.35 10.32
N LYS A 106 12.42 22.09 10.03
CA LYS A 106 11.94 23.17 10.89
C LYS A 106 11.34 22.57 12.16
N ILE A 107 11.82 22.99 13.32
CA ILE A 107 11.26 22.59 14.62
C ILE A 107 10.07 23.50 14.93
N ASP A 108 8.86 22.93 15.00
CA ASP A 108 7.64 23.67 15.33
C ASP A 108 7.35 23.67 16.84
N ARG A 109 7.91 22.73 17.62
CA ARG A 109 7.76 22.61 19.08
C ARG A 109 9.02 22.04 19.72
N GLU A 110 9.44 22.62 20.85
CA GLU A 110 10.51 22.10 21.71
C GLU A 110 9.93 21.60 23.04
N GLU A 111 10.40 20.45 23.53
CA GLU A 111 9.98 19.88 24.81
C GLU A 111 11.21 19.37 25.59
N ILE A 112 11.37 19.86 26.82
CA ILE A 112 12.47 19.44 27.71
C ILE A 112 12.02 18.25 28.53
N VAL A 113 12.57 17.07 28.25
CA VAL A 113 12.33 15.86 29.03
C VAL A 113 13.22 15.88 30.28
N THR A 114 12.61 16.07 31.45
CA THR A 114 13.35 16.09 32.73
C THR A 114 13.54 14.67 33.25
N TYR A 115 14.77 14.33 33.63
CA TYR A 115 15.08 13.03 34.22
C TYR A 115 14.64 12.97 35.70
N PRO A 116 13.99 11.89 36.17
CA PRO A 116 13.57 11.75 37.56
C PRO A 116 14.78 11.67 38.50
N LYS A 117 14.89 12.62 39.43
CA LYS A 117 16.05 12.77 40.33
C LYS A 117 16.27 11.56 41.26
N GLU A 118 15.22 10.82 41.58
CA GLU A 118 15.27 9.61 42.41
C GLU A 118 16.08 8.47 41.77
N LYS A 119 16.20 8.46 40.44
CA LYS A 119 16.95 7.46 39.69
C LYS A 119 18.39 7.89 39.41
N LEU A 120 18.75 9.12 39.76
CA LEU A 120 20.11 9.62 39.58
C LEU A 120 20.98 9.15 40.75
N PRO A 121 22.20 8.68 40.49
CA PRO A 121 23.16 8.48 41.56
C PRO A 121 23.46 9.83 42.25
N ALA A 122 23.79 9.81 43.54
CA ALA A 122 23.96 11.02 44.37
C ALA A 122 25.04 11.98 43.85
N ASN A 123 25.99 11.49 43.05
CA ASN A 123 27.05 12.24 42.40
C ASN A 123 26.76 12.57 40.92
N ALA A 124 25.51 12.44 40.47
CA ALA A 124 25.14 12.80 39.10
C ALA A 124 25.16 14.32 38.93
N GLU A 125 25.96 14.77 37.97
CA GLU A 125 26.02 16.17 37.55
C GLU A 125 25.28 16.35 36.22
N PHE A 126 24.64 17.52 36.07
CA PHE A 126 23.99 17.87 34.81
C PHE A 126 25.04 18.19 33.74
N LYS A 127 24.99 17.46 32.62
CA LYS A 127 25.97 17.56 31.52
C LYS A 127 25.44 18.30 30.27
N GLY A 128 24.21 18.81 30.32
CA GLY A 128 23.54 19.44 29.18
C GLY A 128 22.40 18.60 28.62
N TYR A 129 21.90 19.01 27.46
CA TYR A 129 20.81 18.36 26.75
C TYR A 129 21.33 17.58 25.54
N GLU A 130 20.71 16.44 25.26
CA GLU A 130 20.88 15.71 24.01
C GLU A 130 19.67 15.99 23.12
N GLU A 131 19.90 16.56 21.94
CA GLU A 131 18.84 16.92 21.00
C GLU A 131 18.41 15.70 20.18
N VAL A 132 17.11 15.35 20.27
CA VAL A 132 16.49 14.30 19.46
C VAL A 132 15.29 14.90 18.74
N VAL A 133 15.34 14.94 17.41
CA VAL A 133 14.24 15.45 16.58
C VAL A 133 13.29 14.30 16.22
N ILE A 134 12.04 14.39 16.67
CA ILE A 134 10.95 13.48 16.30
C ILE A 134 10.00 14.24 15.38
N GLN A 135 9.67 13.66 14.22
CA GLN A 135 8.76 14.26 13.24
C GLN A 135 7.40 13.58 13.29
N ASP A 136 6.43 14.24 13.93
CA ASP A 136 5.03 13.81 13.96
C ASP A 136 4.20 14.54 12.89
N ILE A 137 3.11 13.90 12.45
CA ILE A 137 2.16 14.48 11.49
C ILE A 137 0.83 14.75 12.20
N LEU A 138 0.41 16.01 12.26
CA LEU A 138 -0.91 16.39 12.76
C LEU A 138 -1.94 16.40 11.61
N LEU A 139 -2.81 15.40 11.56
CA LEU A 139 -3.93 15.35 10.60
C LEU A 139 -5.20 15.91 11.24
N THR A 140 -5.70 17.04 10.73
CA THR A 140 -6.94 17.66 11.21
C THR A 140 -8.06 17.57 10.17
N THR A 141 -9.31 17.36 10.61
CA THR A 141 -10.47 17.35 9.72
C THR A 141 -10.80 18.76 9.22
N ASP A 142 -10.96 18.94 7.91
CA ASP A 142 -11.46 20.18 7.32
C ASP A 142 -12.94 20.03 6.92
N ASN A 143 -13.82 20.28 7.90
CA ASN A 143 -15.27 20.14 7.74
C ASN A 143 -15.89 21.47 7.30
N VAL A 144 -16.57 21.47 6.16
CA VAL A 144 -17.31 22.64 5.65
C VAL A 144 -18.82 22.37 5.68
N LEU A 145 -19.56 23.11 6.51
CA LEU A 145 -21.02 23.06 6.56
C LEU A 145 -21.64 24.01 5.53
N PHE A 146 -22.34 23.47 4.55
CA PHE A 146 -23.08 24.27 3.56
C PHE A 146 -24.54 24.46 3.98
N ARG A 147 -24.92 25.71 4.28
CA ARG A 147 -26.32 26.10 4.47
C ARG A 147 -26.93 26.53 3.16
N LYS A 148 -27.78 25.67 2.59
CA LYS A 148 -28.47 25.94 1.32
C LYS A 148 -29.75 26.72 1.58
N GLN A 149 -29.87 27.89 0.98
CA GLN A 149 -31.13 28.63 0.98
C GLN A 149 -32.19 27.83 0.21
N LYS A 150 -33.41 27.78 0.77
CA LYS A 150 -34.59 27.17 0.19
C LYS A 150 -35.74 28.16 0.27
N TYR A 151 -36.48 28.28 -0.82
CA TYR A 151 -37.64 29.16 -0.92
C TYR A 151 -38.84 28.33 -1.36
N TYR A 152 -39.97 28.52 -0.67
CA TYR A 152 -41.23 27.87 -0.99
C TYR A 152 -42.19 28.89 -1.61
N SER A 153 -42.84 28.51 -2.72
CA SER A 153 -43.89 29.31 -3.35
C SER A 153 -45.24 28.63 -3.13
N SER A 154 -46.09 29.24 -2.30
CA SER A 154 -47.44 28.73 -1.98
C SER A 154 -48.39 28.76 -3.19
N GLN A 155 -48.17 29.67 -4.14
CA GLN A 155 -49.01 29.80 -5.35
C GLN A 155 -48.76 28.69 -6.36
N THR A 156 -47.52 28.19 -6.46
CA THR A 156 -47.14 27.14 -7.41
C THR A 156 -46.92 25.78 -6.74
N GLY A 157 -46.95 25.72 -5.40
CA GLY A 157 -46.70 24.51 -4.61
C GLY A 157 -45.27 23.98 -4.68
N LYS A 158 -44.31 24.77 -5.19
CA LYS A 158 -42.94 24.32 -5.47
C LYS A 158 -41.93 24.88 -4.48
N THR A 159 -40.90 24.08 -4.19
CA THR A 159 -39.74 24.49 -3.40
C THR A 159 -38.51 24.60 -4.30
N SER A 160 -37.92 25.79 -4.36
CA SER A 160 -36.66 26.05 -5.07
C SER A 160 -35.52 26.08 -4.06
N ALA A 161 -34.53 25.22 -4.25
CA ALA A 161 -33.32 25.22 -3.44
C ALA A 161 -32.13 25.62 -4.31
N SER A 162 -31.21 26.39 -3.73
CA SER A 162 -29.90 26.62 -4.35
C SER A 162 -29.24 25.27 -4.69
N ILE A 163 -28.55 25.18 -5.82
CA ILE A 163 -27.80 23.96 -6.20
C ILE A 163 -26.35 24.18 -5.75
N LEU A 164 -25.79 23.23 -5.01
CA LEU A 164 -24.35 23.23 -4.79
C LEU A 164 -23.72 22.78 -6.10
N ALA A 165 -22.91 23.64 -6.72
CA ALA A 165 -22.21 23.30 -7.96
C ALA A 165 -21.48 21.96 -7.76
N ARG A 166 -21.65 21.05 -8.72
CA ARG A 166 -21.25 19.62 -8.66
C ARG A 166 -19.72 19.42 -8.73
N GLY A 167 -18.95 20.33 -8.14
CA GLY A 167 -17.49 20.39 -8.15
C GLY A 167 -16.84 20.22 -6.78
N LEU A 168 -17.58 20.04 -5.69
CA LEU A 168 -17.03 19.68 -4.37
C LEU A 168 -16.65 18.19 -4.28
N ARG A 169 -16.04 17.63 -5.32
CA ARG A 169 -15.12 16.50 -5.18
C ARG A 169 -13.74 17.13 -5.06
N ARG A 170 -13.25 17.32 -3.83
CA ARG A 170 -11.79 17.46 -3.65
C ARG A 170 -11.18 16.12 -4.02
N ARG A 171 -10.79 15.99 -5.30
CA ARG A 171 -9.97 14.88 -5.76
C ARG A 171 -8.61 15.08 -5.07
N ILE A 172 -8.26 14.21 -4.14
CA ILE A 172 -6.88 14.12 -3.66
C ILE A 172 -6.07 13.64 -4.87
N ARG A 173 -5.38 14.57 -5.54
CA ARG A 173 -4.33 14.24 -6.48
C ARG A 173 -3.04 14.11 -5.69
N SER A 174 -2.68 12.89 -5.34
CA SER A 174 -1.31 12.56 -5.00
C SER A 174 -0.48 12.60 -6.29
N GLY A 175 0.29 13.68 -6.46
CA GLY A 175 1.33 13.82 -7.49
C GLY A 175 0.92 14.56 -8.77
N ASP A 176 0.78 15.89 -8.71
CA ASP A 176 0.80 16.72 -9.93
C ASP A 176 2.18 17.35 -10.11
N LYS A 177 3.02 16.71 -10.93
CA LYS A 177 3.96 17.41 -11.80
C LYS A 177 3.24 17.66 -13.13
N SER A 178 2.58 18.80 -13.28
CA SER A 178 2.50 19.55 -14.55
C SER A 178 1.53 20.70 -14.40
N LEU A 179 2.06 21.92 -14.47
CA LEU A 179 1.28 23.10 -14.82
C LEU A 179 0.71 22.90 -16.22
N SER A 180 -0.60 23.04 -16.38
CA SER A 180 -1.21 23.27 -17.68
C SER A 180 -2.31 24.30 -17.50
N ASN A 181 -2.03 25.46 -18.09
CA ASN A 181 -2.96 26.54 -18.35
C ASN A 181 -4.31 26.01 -18.86
N GLU A 182 -5.41 26.56 -18.34
CA GLU A 182 -6.33 27.37 -19.15
C GLU A 182 -7.49 27.90 -18.31
N LEU A 183 -7.71 29.21 -18.47
CA LEU A 183 -8.75 30.01 -17.86
C LEU A 183 -9.35 30.85 -19.00
N VAL A 184 -10.52 30.48 -19.54
CA VAL A 184 -11.46 31.33 -20.32
C VAL A 184 -12.85 30.63 -20.27
N LEU A 185 -13.76 31.06 -19.39
CA LEU A 185 -14.87 32.00 -19.60
C LEU A 185 -16.00 31.57 -20.57
N TRP A 186 -17.20 31.48 -19.98
CA TRP A 186 -18.50 31.98 -20.45
C TRP A 186 -19.19 31.34 -21.67
N TRP A 187 -20.34 30.70 -21.44
CA TRP A 187 -21.54 31.03 -22.22
C TRP A 187 -22.83 30.92 -21.40
N LYS A 188 -23.57 32.02 -21.40
CA LYS A 188 -24.89 32.27 -20.81
C LYS A 188 -25.92 32.21 -21.94
N HIS A 189 -27.16 31.82 -21.60
CA HIS A 189 -28.41 31.91 -22.38
C HIS A 189 -28.74 30.81 -23.39
N ASN A 190 -29.85 30.11 -23.12
CA ASN A 190 -31.10 30.43 -23.82
C ASN A 190 -32.34 29.98 -23.01
N PRO A 191 -33.35 30.85 -22.81
CA PRO A 191 -34.67 30.46 -22.34
C PRO A 191 -35.62 30.23 -23.52
N ARG A 192 -36.39 29.14 -23.49
CA ARG A 192 -37.85 29.07 -23.76
C ARG A 192 -38.37 27.78 -23.13
#